data_AF-A0A7L1TQR1-F1
#
_entry.id   AF-A0A7L1TQR1-F1
#
_cell.length_a   1.000
_cell.length_b   1.000
_cell.length_c   1.000
_cell.angle_alpha   90.00
_cell.angle_beta   90.00
_cell.angle_gamma   90.00
#
_symmetry.space_group_name_H-M   'P 1'
#
loop_
_entity.id
_entity.type
_entity.pdbx_description
1 polymer ?
#
loop_
_entity_poly.entity_id
_entity_poly.type
_entity_poly.pdbx_seq_one_letter_code
_entity_poly.pdbx_strand_id
1 'polypeptide(L)' 'ALQCLPDHMHVVVSRYFLESHGYSAWNLTLNDPFCTSNITSNYVAFDIPYTGCGTVREV' A
#
# COMPACT_ATOMS: atom_id res chain seq x y z
N ALA A 1 -5.71 4.44 5.53
CA ALA A 1 -6.08 5.70 4.87
C ALA A 1 -5.50 5.67 3.46
N LEU A 2 -6.24 6.21 2.49
CA LEU A 2 -5.79 6.38 1.11
C LEU A 2 -5.83 7.87 0.78
N GLN A 3 -4.74 8.38 0.22
CA GLN A 3 -4.60 9.77 -0.19
C GLN A 3 -4.20 9.81 -1.67
N CYS A 4 -4.93 10.57 -2.47
CA CYS A 4 -4.59 10.81 -3.86
C CYS A 4 -3.71 12.06 -3.95
N LEU A 5 -2.45 11.88 -4.37
CA LEU A 5 -1.53 12.96 -4.69
C LEU A 5 -1.50 13.15 -6.22
N PRO A 6 -0.94 14.24 -6.75
CA PRO A 6 -0.99 14.54 -8.19
C PRO A 6 -0.37 13.46 -9.09
N ASP A 7 0.63 12.74 -8.59
CA ASP A 7 1.48 11.81 -9.34
C ASP A 7 1.34 10.34 -8.87
N HIS A 8 0.90 10.12 -7.63
CA HIS A 8 0.74 8.78 -7.06
C HIS A 8 -0.36 8.74 -5.98
N MET A 9 -0.76 7.54 -5.58
CA MET A 9 -1.61 7.32 -4.41
C MET A 9 -0.73 6.92 -3.22
N HIS A 10 -0.90 7.59 -2.10
CA HIS A 10 -0.26 7.24 -0.84
C HIS A 10 -1.25 6.45 0.02
N VAL A 11 -0.91 5.20 0.33
CA VAL A 11 -1.76 4.29 1.11
C VAL A 11 -1.06 3.95 2.41
N VAL A 12 -1.74 4.14 3.54
CA VAL A 12 -1.23 3.80 4.88
C VAL A 12 -2.19 2.83 5.56
N VAL A 13 -1.68 1.68 5.96
CA VAL A 13 -2.43 0.64 6.69
C VAL A 13 -1.84 0.48 8.08
N SER A 14 -2.66 0.60 9.12
CA SER A 14 -2.20 0.42 10.50
C SER A 14 -1.78 -1.02 10.75
N ARG A 15 -0.63 -1.20 11.40
CA ARG A 15 -0.16 -2.53 11.81
C ARG A 15 -1.09 -3.18 12.82
N TYR A 16 -1.60 -2.40 13.76
CA TYR A 16 -2.59 -2.87 14.73
C TYR A 16 -3.86 -3.40 14.06
N PHE A 17 -4.33 -2.73 13.01
CA PHE A 17 -5.49 -3.17 12.24
C PHE A 17 -5.23 -4.51 11.53
N LEU A 18 -4.01 -4.72 11.01
CA LEU A 18 -3.64 -5.97 10.36
C LEU A 18 -3.56 -7.11 11.37
N GLU A 19 -2.88 -6.88 12.49
CA GLU A 19 -2.71 -7.86 13.56
C GLU A 19 -4.06 -8.24 14.18
N SER A 20 -4.98 -7.30 14.35
CA SER A 20 -6.34 -7.58 14.85
C SER A 20 -7.16 -8.47 13.93
N HIS A 21 -6.82 -8.53 12.64
CA HIS A 21 -7.45 -9.39 11.64
C HIS A 21 -6.62 -10.65 11.34
N GLY A 22 -5.52 -10.89 12.08
CA GLY A 22 -4.66 -12.05 11.89
C GLY A 22 -3.71 -11.95 10.68
N TYR A 23 -3.53 -10.75 10.12
CA TYR A 23 -2.61 -10.51 9.01
C TYR A 23 -1.25 -9.99 9.48
N SER A 24 -0.19 -10.46 8.82
CA SER A 24 1.17 -9.95 9.03
C SER A 24 1.41 -8.72 8.17
N ALA A 25 1.95 -7.65 8.78
CA ALA A 25 2.40 -6.46 8.07
C ALA A 25 3.43 -6.76 6.96
N TRP A 26 4.19 -7.86 7.10
CA TRP A 26 5.21 -8.30 6.15
C TRP A 26 4.66 -9.07 4.95
N ASN A 27 3.38 -9.44 4.97
CA ASN A 27 2.75 -10.24 3.91
C ASN A 27 1.84 -9.38 3.00
N LEU A 28 1.93 -8.05 3.14
CA LEU A 28 1.22 -7.12 2.28
C LEU A 28 2.06 -6.83 1.04
N THR A 29 1.52 -7.22 -0.10
CA THR A 29 2.09 -6.94 -1.42
C THR A 29 1.03 -6.32 -2.31
N LEU A 30 1.47 -5.53 -3.28
CA LEU A 30 0.61 -5.07 -4.37
C LEU A 30 0.61 -6.11 -5.50
N ASN A 31 -0.23 -5.89 -6.52
CA ASN A 31 -0.29 -6.76 -7.70
C ASN A 31 1.05 -6.84 -8.44
N ASP A 32 1.85 -5.77 -8.38
CA ASP A 32 3.21 -5.73 -8.89
C ASP A 32 4.21 -6.01 -7.76
N PRO A 33 5.01 -7.10 -7.83
CA PRO A 33 5.99 -7.44 -6.81
C PRO A 33 7.16 -6.44 -6.73
N PHE A 34 7.38 -5.60 -7.75
CA PHE A 34 8.40 -4.56 -7.71
C PHE A 34 7.97 -3.34 -6.89
N CYS A 35 6.68 -3.22 -6.56
CA CYS A 35 6.18 -2.15 -5.73
C CYS A 35 6.34 -2.49 -4.25
N THR A 36 7.39 -1.92 -3.67
CA THR A 36 7.83 -2.22 -2.32
C THR A 36 6.99 -1.48 -1.29
N SER A 37 6.65 -2.18 -0.22
CA SER A 37 6.01 -1.60 0.96
C SER A 37 7.06 -0.93 1.86
N ASN A 38 6.70 0.21 2.42
CA ASN A 38 7.47 0.84 3.48
C ASN A 38 6.87 0.42 4.83
N ILE A 39 7.50 -0.55 5.49
CA ILE A 39 7.02 -1.11 6.74
C ILE A 39 7.68 -0.37 7.91
N THR A 40 6.85 0.17 8.80
CA THR A 40 7.27 0.80 10.05
C THR A 40 6.76 0.02 11.26
N SER A 41 7.11 0.46 12.46
CA SER A 41 6.61 -0.14 13.70
C SER A 41 5.08 -0.03 13.86
N ASN A 42 4.46 1.00 13.29
CA ASN A 42 3.05 1.32 13.52
C ASN A 42 2.16 1.13 12.29
N TYR A 43 2.73 1.18 11.09
CA TYR A 43 1.97 1.12 9.85
C TYR A 43 2.81 0.58 8.69
N VAL A 44 2.12 0.16 7.65
CA VAL A 44 2.67 -0.16 6.34
C VAL A 44 2.21 0.91 5.37
N ALA A 45 3.13 1.52 4.64
CA ALA A 45 2.84 2.52 3.63
C ALA A 45 3.20 2.04 2.22
N PHE A 46 2.45 2.48 1.22
CA PHE A 46 2.70 2.26 -0.20
C PHE A 46 2.55 3.56 -0.96
N ASP A 47 3.51 3.83 -1.84
CA ASP A 47 3.43 4.91 -2.83
C ASP A 47 3.19 4.27 -4.19
N ILE A 48 1.97 4.43 -4.72
CA ILE A 48 1.47 3.72 -5.89
C ILE A 48 1.35 4.71 -7.06
N PRO A 49 2.31 4.76 -7.99
CA PRO A 49 2.21 5.59 -9.18
C PRO A 49 1.01 5.19 -10.04
N TYR A 50 0.32 6.18 -10.61
CA TYR A 50 -0.86 5.94 -11.48
C TYR A 50 -0.55 5.20 -12.78
N THR A 51 0.73 5.15 -13.16
CA THR A 51 1.21 4.50 -14.39
C THR A 51 1.94 3.18 -14.11
N GLY A 52 1.87 2.64 -12.90
CA GLY A 52 2.66 1.48 -12.48
C GLY A 52 1.97 0.63 -11.42
N CYS A 53 2.69 -0.29 -10.80
CA CYS A 53 2.19 -1.14 -9.71
C CYS A 53 0.94 -1.97 -10.02
N GLY A 54 0.69 -2.26 -11.31
CA GLY A 54 -0.51 -2.97 -11.76
C GLY A 54 -1.79 -2.15 -11.63
N THR A 55 -1.71 -0.82 -11.52
CA THR A 55 -2.90 0.05 -11.54
C THR A 55 -3.57 0.02 -12.91
N VAL A 56 -4.90 -0.03 -12.92
CA VAL A 56 -5.72 0.08 -14.13
C VAL A 56 -6.46 1.41 -14.10
N ARG A 57 -6.50 2.11 -15.24
CA ARG A 57 -7.27 3.34 -15.41
C ARG A 57 -8.53 3.02 -16.18
N GLU A 58 -9.68 3.27 -15.55
CA GLU A 58 -10.98 3.18 -16.21
C GLU A 58 -11.49 4.58 -16.59
N VAL A 59 -12.30 4.65 -17.63
CA VAL A 59 -12.85 5.87 -18.25
C VAL A 59 -14.37 5.82 -18.22
#